data_AF-A0A0L7LMY4-F1
#
_entry.id   AF-A0A0L7LMY4-F1
#
_cell.length_a   1.000
_cell.length_b   1.000
_cell.length_c   1.000
_cell.angle_alpha   90.00
_cell.angle_beta   90.00
_cell.angle_gamma   90.00
#
_symmetry.space_group_name_H-M   'P 1'
#
loop_
_entity.id
_entity.type
_entity.pdbx_description
1 polymer ?
#
loop_
_entity_poly.entity_id
_entity_poly.type
_entity_poly.pdbx_seq_one_letter_code
_entity_poly.pdbx_strand_id
1 'polypeptide(L)'
;MTSYLHASTCTVKSRLKCCVTQPSEQKSVLAALAAQSINISVGFCQGFSAVLLPQYTLEYPLISYEQASWIASLGVISNPIGALLGGMMVDAVGRKLLLQSIVLPNLIGWLITTPEKRGVLSALGPGLVSTGIFIVYSLGAFIHWRKVAAICAGVSLLTPFLMYFVPESPLWLASKGQMKEAYNAMFWLRQNNSTAQQELMEFTKDRKIGETMTFKEKLGLFKRRNVLKPFVLLIVFFMFQEMSGIYVILYYAVDFFKSVGTSVNEFTASIIVGGVRVFMGAVGACLINSFRRKTLAAVSGLLLGITMLGAAVCDSLNGPPLVKLACVLLHVSFSMVGFLQLPWIMSGELYPQDIRGVMSGATSCCAYVLIFFNIKTYPQMENLLTSNGTLYLFGICALLGAAYCLLFLPETKGKTLTEIMKQFEDEKKEIDPEVGYTKEKETTIEGKPVHRRHSAGAAVSLEKKDFPWMQEKN
;
A
#
# COMPACT_ATOMS: atom_id res chain seq x y z
N MET A 1 4.57 22.70 41.58
CA MET A 1 3.81 21.75 40.73
C MET A 1 3.02 22.43 39.59
N THR A 2 3.02 23.77 39.52
CA THR A 2 2.28 24.57 38.53
C THR A 2 3.09 25.01 37.31
N SER A 3 4.43 24.90 37.33
CA SER A 3 5.29 25.30 36.19
C SER A 3 5.47 24.23 35.11
N TYR A 4 5.11 22.97 35.38
CA TYR A 4 5.21 21.86 34.41
C TYR A 4 3.97 21.72 33.50
N LEU A 5 2.84 22.36 33.83
CA LEU A 5 1.62 22.30 33.01
C LEU A 5 1.55 23.37 31.90
N HIS A 6 2.39 24.40 31.96
CA HIS A 6 2.45 25.44 30.92
C HIS A 6 3.33 25.06 29.71
N ALA A 7 4.28 24.14 29.89
CA ALA A 7 5.13 23.65 28.79
C ALA A 7 4.37 22.67 27.86
N SER A 8 3.41 21.92 28.38
CA SER A 8 2.60 20.94 27.63
C SER A 8 1.49 21.57 26.78
N THR A 9 1.00 22.75 27.18
CA THR A 9 -0.06 23.47 26.46
C THR A 9 0.50 24.34 25.33
N CYS A 10 1.75 24.80 25.43
CA CYS A 10 2.42 25.55 24.36
C CYS A 10 2.79 24.67 23.15
N THR A 11 3.04 23.38 23.37
CA THR A 11 3.36 22.40 22.30
C THR A 11 2.15 21.91 21.53
N VAL A 12 0.94 21.99 22.09
CA VAL A 12 -0.30 21.60 21.41
C VAL A 12 -0.81 22.73 20.49
N LYS A 13 -0.74 23.99 20.94
CA LYS A 13 -1.10 25.15 20.10
C LYS A 13 -0.16 25.36 18.91
N SER A 14 1.13 25.00 19.03
CA SER A 14 2.07 25.06 17.91
C SER A 14 1.88 23.93 16.90
N ARG A 15 1.44 22.73 17.34
CA ARG A 15 1.07 21.63 16.44
C ARG A 15 -0.24 21.87 15.70
N LEU A 16 -1.22 22.55 16.31
CA LEU A 16 -2.50 22.89 15.68
C LEU A 16 -2.39 24.05 14.68
N LYS A 17 -1.46 25.00 14.85
CA LYS A 17 -1.15 26.01 13.82
C LYS A 17 -0.51 25.41 12.56
N CYS A 18 -0.05 24.16 12.61
CA CYS A 18 0.48 23.42 11.47
C CYS A 18 -0.62 22.79 10.57
N CYS A 19 -1.91 23.06 10.84
CA CYS A 19 -3.03 22.64 10.00
C CYS A 19 -3.51 23.74 9.02
N VAL A 20 -2.95 24.95 9.07
CA VAL A 20 -3.10 25.91 7.97
C VAL A 20 -2.06 25.53 6.92
N THR A 21 -2.47 24.66 5.98
CA THR A 21 -1.64 24.28 4.84
C THR A 21 -1.07 25.53 4.17
N GLN A 22 0.25 25.65 4.09
CA GLN A 22 0.87 26.73 3.31
C GLN A 22 0.40 26.62 1.84
N PRO A 23 0.30 27.72 1.07
CA PRO A 23 -0.12 27.69 -0.33
C PRO A 23 0.71 26.73 -1.21
N SER A 24 1.97 26.46 -0.82
CA SER A 24 2.86 25.48 -1.44
C SER A 24 2.41 24.02 -1.23
N GLU A 25 1.76 23.70 -0.11
CA GLU A 25 1.30 22.35 0.21
C GLU A 25 0.00 21.98 -0.52
N GLN A 26 -0.85 22.95 -0.86
CA GLN A 26 -2.16 22.69 -1.50
C GLN A 26 -2.03 21.98 -2.85
N LYS A 27 -1.06 22.37 -3.69
CA LYS A 27 -0.82 21.73 -5.00
C LYS A 27 -0.27 20.31 -4.84
N SER A 28 0.59 20.08 -3.85
CA SER A 28 1.11 18.76 -3.52
C SER A 28 0.02 17.81 -3.02
N VAL A 29 -0.90 18.30 -2.17
CA VAL A 29 -2.06 17.54 -1.70
C VAL A 29 -3.04 17.26 -2.84
N LEU A 30 -3.33 18.25 -3.69
CA LEU A 30 -4.22 18.08 -4.83
C LEU A 30 -3.67 17.06 -5.84
N ALA A 31 -2.37 17.14 -6.16
CA ALA A 31 -1.71 16.17 -7.02
C ALA A 31 -1.74 14.76 -6.41
N ALA A 32 -1.56 14.62 -5.10
CA ALA A 32 -1.65 13.35 -4.40
C ALA A 32 -3.07 12.77 -4.39
N LEU A 33 -4.10 13.60 -4.18
CA LEU A 33 -5.50 13.18 -4.23
C LEU A 33 -5.94 12.81 -5.65
N ALA A 34 -5.59 13.64 -6.63
CA ALA A 34 -5.84 13.36 -8.05
C ALA A 34 -5.16 12.07 -8.48
N ALA A 35 -3.92 11.85 -8.03
CA ALA A 35 -3.27 10.57 -8.21
C ALA A 35 -4.13 9.46 -7.59
N GLN A 36 -4.40 9.51 -6.29
CA GLN A 36 -5.05 8.38 -5.60
C GLN A 36 -6.49 8.10 -6.06
N SER A 37 -7.14 8.99 -6.81
CA SER A 37 -8.49 8.81 -7.36
C SER A 37 -8.68 7.53 -8.18
N ILE A 38 -7.63 7.00 -8.84
CA ILE A 38 -7.72 5.72 -9.58
C ILE A 38 -8.12 4.54 -8.68
N ASN A 39 -7.80 4.60 -7.39
CA ASN A 39 -8.14 3.53 -6.45
C ASN A 39 -9.66 3.40 -6.31
N ILE A 40 -10.42 4.47 -6.57
CA ILE A 40 -11.88 4.41 -6.65
C ILE A 40 -12.30 3.51 -7.83
N SER A 41 -11.69 3.66 -9.00
CA SER A 41 -11.93 2.79 -10.17
C SER A 41 -11.55 1.34 -9.90
N VAL A 42 -10.45 1.10 -9.18
CA VAL A 42 -10.10 -0.25 -8.71
C VAL A 42 -11.22 -0.80 -7.83
N GLY A 43 -11.71 -0.01 -6.88
CA GLY A 43 -12.86 -0.36 -6.03
C GLY A 43 -14.13 -0.69 -6.82
N PHE A 44 -14.42 0.03 -7.90
CA PHE A 44 -15.53 -0.29 -8.78
C PHE A 44 -15.39 -1.68 -9.38
N CYS A 45 -14.21 -2.01 -9.91
CA CYS A 45 -13.95 -3.29 -10.54
C CYS A 45 -14.03 -4.45 -9.52
N GLN A 46 -13.48 -4.27 -8.32
CA GLN A 46 -13.48 -5.30 -7.28
C GLN A 46 -14.88 -5.56 -6.70
N GLY A 47 -15.68 -4.51 -6.50
CA GLY A 47 -17.03 -4.64 -5.93
C GLY A 47 -18.11 -5.07 -6.93
N PHE A 48 -17.83 -5.01 -8.24
CA PHE A 48 -18.86 -5.19 -9.27
C PHE A 48 -19.45 -6.60 -9.30
N SER A 49 -18.65 -7.64 -9.09
CA SER A 49 -19.13 -9.04 -9.12
C SER A 49 -20.23 -9.32 -8.09
N ALA A 50 -20.13 -8.71 -6.90
CA ALA A 50 -21.08 -8.94 -5.81
C ALA A 50 -22.48 -8.41 -6.12
N VAL A 51 -22.58 -7.42 -7.02
CA VAL A 51 -23.86 -6.88 -7.50
C VAL A 51 -24.30 -7.61 -8.76
N LEU A 52 -23.37 -7.90 -9.66
CA LEU A 52 -23.64 -8.56 -10.94
C LEU A 52 -24.23 -9.95 -10.74
N LEU A 53 -23.60 -10.80 -9.93
CA LEU A 53 -23.95 -12.21 -9.82
C LEU A 53 -25.40 -12.46 -9.34
N PRO A 54 -25.89 -11.82 -8.26
CA PRO A 54 -27.27 -12.02 -7.81
C PRO A 54 -28.30 -11.55 -8.84
N GLN A 55 -28.06 -10.44 -9.53
CA GLN A 55 -28.99 -9.95 -10.56
C GLN A 55 -28.94 -10.82 -11.81
N TYR A 56 -27.75 -11.25 -12.23
CA TYR A 56 -27.56 -12.07 -13.42
C TYR A 56 -28.15 -13.47 -13.25
N THR A 57 -28.01 -14.08 -12.08
CA THR A 57 -28.59 -15.39 -11.77
C THR A 57 -30.12 -15.37 -11.74
N LEU A 58 -30.74 -14.22 -11.41
CA LEU A 58 -32.19 -14.02 -11.52
C LEU A 58 -32.66 -13.93 -12.99
N GLU A 59 -31.88 -13.28 -13.86
CA GLU A 59 -32.17 -13.19 -15.30
C GLU A 59 -31.93 -14.52 -16.03
N TYR A 60 -30.88 -15.26 -15.64
CA TYR A 60 -30.41 -16.50 -16.29
C TYR A 60 -30.25 -17.63 -15.27
N PRO A 61 -31.35 -18.29 -14.85
CA PRO A 61 -31.34 -19.28 -13.76
C PRO A 61 -30.62 -20.60 -14.11
N LEU A 62 -30.33 -20.85 -15.39
CA LEU A 62 -29.64 -22.06 -15.86
C LEU A 62 -28.11 -21.99 -15.75
N ILE A 63 -27.56 -20.90 -15.20
CA ILE A 63 -26.11 -20.75 -15.08
C ILE A 63 -25.53 -21.72 -14.05
N SER A 64 -24.46 -22.41 -14.42
CA SER A 64 -23.74 -23.30 -13.49
C SER A 64 -22.90 -22.50 -12.49
N TYR A 65 -22.64 -23.09 -11.30
CA TYR A 65 -21.71 -22.53 -10.31
C TYR A 65 -20.31 -22.27 -10.89
N GLU A 66 -19.90 -23.09 -11.87
CA GLU A 66 -18.61 -22.92 -12.54
C GLU A 66 -18.58 -21.63 -13.38
N GLN A 67 -19.65 -21.35 -14.13
CA GLN A 67 -19.77 -20.12 -14.92
C GLN A 67 -19.85 -18.88 -14.02
N ALA A 68 -20.61 -18.93 -12.92
CA ALA A 68 -20.70 -17.83 -11.96
C ALA A 68 -19.33 -17.51 -11.32
N SER A 69 -18.58 -18.54 -10.90
CA SER A 69 -17.24 -18.35 -10.34
C SER A 69 -16.23 -17.80 -11.35
N TRP A 70 -16.36 -18.14 -12.64
CA TRP A 70 -15.60 -17.51 -13.70
C TRP A 70 -15.94 -16.03 -13.87
N ILE A 71 -17.23 -15.65 -13.84
CA ILE A 71 -17.66 -14.25 -13.94
C ILE A 71 -17.06 -13.41 -12.81
N ALA A 72 -17.07 -13.90 -11.57
CA ALA A 72 -16.48 -13.18 -10.43
C ALA A 72 -14.95 -13.06 -10.50
N SER A 73 -14.27 -14.09 -11.00
CA SER A 73 -12.80 -14.16 -10.98
C SER A 73 -12.13 -13.60 -12.25
N LEU A 74 -12.87 -13.44 -13.36
CA LEU A 74 -12.32 -12.97 -14.64
C LEU A 74 -11.73 -11.56 -14.55
N GLY A 75 -12.35 -10.66 -13.79
CA GLY A 75 -11.81 -9.32 -13.55
C GLY A 75 -10.52 -9.31 -12.73
N VAL A 76 -10.23 -10.40 -12.01
CA VAL A 76 -9.03 -10.52 -11.17
C VAL A 76 -7.86 -11.10 -11.95
N ILE A 77 -8.09 -12.08 -12.82
CA ILE A 77 -7.01 -12.72 -13.60
C ILE A 77 -6.36 -11.79 -14.63
N SER A 78 -7.00 -10.67 -14.99
CA SER A 78 -6.38 -9.61 -15.80
C SER A 78 -5.33 -8.81 -15.02
N ASN A 79 -5.44 -8.73 -13.69
CA ASN A 79 -4.60 -7.88 -12.85
C ASN A 79 -3.13 -8.32 -12.77
N PRO A 80 -2.78 -9.63 -12.72
CA PRO A 80 -1.39 -10.10 -12.78
C PRO A 80 -0.62 -9.58 -13.99
N ILE A 81 -1.24 -9.60 -15.17
CA ILE A 81 -0.63 -9.11 -16.42
C ILE A 81 -0.39 -7.60 -16.30
N GLY A 82 -1.40 -6.85 -15.83
CA GLY A 82 -1.27 -5.40 -15.59
C GLY A 82 -0.21 -5.05 -14.55
N ALA A 83 -0.10 -5.82 -13.47
CA ALA A 83 0.90 -5.61 -12.42
C ALA A 83 2.33 -5.86 -12.90
N LEU A 84 2.53 -6.91 -13.71
CA LEU A 84 3.84 -7.28 -14.26
C LEU A 84 4.28 -6.29 -15.35
N LEU A 85 3.39 -5.98 -16.31
CA LEU A 85 3.64 -4.98 -17.34
C LEU A 85 3.83 -3.59 -16.73
N GLY A 86 3.00 -3.21 -15.75
CA GLY A 86 3.14 -1.96 -15.02
C GLY A 86 4.50 -1.84 -14.35
N GLY A 87 4.94 -2.87 -13.61
CA GLY A 87 6.25 -2.88 -12.94
C GLY A 87 7.44 -2.80 -13.91
N MET A 88 7.33 -3.42 -15.08
CA MET A 88 8.39 -3.40 -16.11
C MET A 88 8.42 -2.09 -16.89
N MET A 89 7.27 -1.56 -17.26
CA MET A 89 7.17 -0.41 -18.15
C MET A 89 7.40 0.92 -17.44
N VAL A 90 7.19 1.00 -16.10
CA VAL A 90 7.51 2.19 -15.27
C VAL A 90 8.94 2.70 -15.47
N ASP A 91 9.87 1.78 -15.72
CA ASP A 91 11.28 2.13 -15.92
C ASP A 91 11.61 2.45 -17.40
N ALA A 92 10.80 1.98 -18.34
CA ALA A 92 11.07 2.04 -19.78
C ALA A 92 10.46 3.27 -20.49
N VAL A 93 9.17 3.54 -20.29
CA VAL A 93 8.40 4.50 -21.12
C VAL A 93 8.21 5.87 -20.43
N GLY A 94 8.46 5.95 -19.13
CA GLY A 94 8.19 7.14 -18.32
C GLY A 94 6.90 7.03 -17.54
N ARG A 95 6.96 7.51 -16.29
CA ARG A 95 5.91 7.27 -15.30
C ARG A 95 4.59 7.87 -15.79
N LYS A 96 4.54 9.10 -16.29
CA LYS A 96 3.34 9.81 -16.77
C LYS A 96 2.65 9.15 -17.95
N LEU A 97 3.39 8.64 -18.95
CA LEU A 97 2.81 7.95 -20.11
C LEU A 97 2.21 6.59 -19.74
N LEU A 98 2.82 5.88 -18.77
CA LEU A 98 2.20 4.69 -18.19
C LEU A 98 1.02 4.98 -17.26
N LEU A 99 1.12 6.08 -16.52
CA LEU A 99 0.10 6.55 -15.59
C LEU A 99 -1.16 7.02 -16.32
N GLN A 100 -1.02 7.55 -17.54
CA GLN A 100 -2.14 7.82 -18.44
C GLN A 100 -2.78 6.52 -18.97
N SER A 101 -2.07 5.38 -18.88
CA SER A 101 -2.50 4.14 -19.50
C SER A 101 -3.12 3.13 -18.53
N ILE A 102 -2.55 2.75 -17.38
CA ILE A 102 -3.20 1.71 -16.54
C ILE A 102 -2.97 1.72 -14.99
N VAL A 103 -1.80 1.95 -14.37
CA VAL A 103 -1.68 1.96 -12.87
C VAL A 103 -0.40 2.70 -12.39
N LEU A 104 -0.49 3.54 -11.32
CA LEU A 104 0.53 3.82 -10.23
C LEU A 104 0.49 5.22 -9.53
N PRO A 105 -0.67 5.72 -9.08
CA PRO A 105 -0.71 6.86 -8.14
C PRO A 105 0.14 6.79 -6.88
N ASN A 106 0.38 5.57 -6.37
CA ASN A 106 1.21 5.36 -5.18
C ASN A 106 2.67 5.80 -5.39
N LEU A 107 3.19 5.79 -6.62
CA LEU A 107 4.58 6.14 -6.90
C LEU A 107 4.80 7.65 -6.88
N ILE A 108 3.84 8.43 -7.37
CA ILE A 108 3.86 9.90 -7.28
C ILE A 108 3.62 10.34 -5.83
N GLY A 109 2.66 9.72 -5.13
CA GLY A 109 2.47 9.94 -3.69
C GLY A 109 3.75 9.68 -2.88
N TRP A 110 4.54 8.67 -3.26
CA TRP A 110 5.81 8.33 -2.61
C TRP A 110 6.95 9.32 -2.87
N LEU A 111 6.95 9.99 -4.03
CA LEU A 111 7.98 10.97 -4.41
C LEU A 111 7.63 12.40 -3.94
N ILE A 112 6.35 12.71 -3.79
CA ILE A 112 5.87 14.03 -3.34
C ILE A 112 5.98 14.16 -1.80
N THR A 113 5.94 13.05 -1.06
CA THR A 113 5.82 13.05 0.40
C THR A 113 7.16 13.15 1.14
N THR A 114 7.22 14.12 2.07
CA THR A 114 8.25 14.20 3.10
C THR A 114 8.25 12.90 3.95
N PRO A 115 9.43 12.45 4.44
CA PRO A 115 9.58 11.17 5.15
C PRO A 115 8.59 10.94 6.29
N GLU A 116 8.15 12.01 6.94
CA GLU A 116 7.27 12.02 8.10
C GLU A 116 5.78 11.71 7.79
N LYS A 117 5.34 11.82 6.52
CA LYS A 117 3.92 11.65 6.12
C LYS A 117 3.65 10.45 5.19
N ARG A 118 4.68 9.66 4.86
CA ARG A 118 4.63 8.54 3.89
C ARG A 118 3.59 7.46 4.22
N GLY A 119 3.40 7.17 5.51
CA GLY A 119 2.46 6.14 5.98
C GLY A 119 0.98 6.51 5.75
N VAL A 120 0.62 7.79 5.96
CA VAL A 120 -0.79 8.25 5.87
C VAL A 120 -1.26 8.27 4.41
N LEU A 121 -0.47 8.82 3.49
CA LEU A 121 -0.85 8.89 2.08
C LEU A 121 -0.89 7.52 1.39
N SER A 122 -0.02 6.59 1.82
CA SER A 122 -0.05 5.21 1.32
C SER A 122 -1.28 4.45 1.85
N ALA A 123 -1.74 4.76 3.06
CA ALA A 123 -2.93 4.16 3.65
C ALA A 123 -4.26 4.74 3.15
N LEU A 124 -4.25 5.90 2.49
CA LEU A 124 -5.43 6.43 1.79
C LEU A 124 -5.86 5.55 0.61
N GLY A 125 -4.94 4.82 -0.02
CA GLY A 125 -5.22 3.96 -1.18
C GLY A 125 -6.34 2.94 -0.91
N PRO A 126 -6.18 2.03 0.07
CA PRO A 126 -7.23 1.08 0.46
C PRO A 126 -8.56 1.72 0.90
N GLY A 127 -8.50 2.90 1.52
CA GLY A 127 -9.70 3.68 1.86
C GLY A 127 -10.47 4.12 0.61
N LEU A 128 -9.78 4.61 -0.42
CA LEU A 128 -10.39 5.02 -1.69
C LEU A 128 -10.91 3.83 -2.51
N VAL A 129 -10.24 2.67 -2.46
CA VAL A 129 -10.80 1.41 -2.99
C VAL A 129 -12.13 1.10 -2.29
N SER A 130 -12.17 1.25 -0.96
CA SER A 130 -13.40 1.02 -0.19
C SER A 130 -14.51 1.99 -0.56
N THR A 131 -14.18 3.25 -0.89
CA THR A 131 -15.15 4.22 -1.41
C THR A 131 -15.75 3.77 -2.74
N GLY A 132 -14.92 3.26 -3.67
CA GLY A 132 -15.39 2.68 -4.92
C GLY A 132 -16.36 1.51 -4.70
N ILE A 133 -15.99 0.59 -3.80
CA ILE A 133 -16.84 -0.57 -3.44
C ILE A 133 -18.18 -0.09 -2.86
N PHE A 134 -18.17 0.86 -1.94
CA PHE A 134 -19.39 1.41 -1.34
C PHE A 134 -20.33 2.04 -2.38
N ILE A 135 -19.79 2.79 -3.34
CA ILE A 135 -20.57 3.37 -4.43
C ILE A 135 -21.20 2.26 -5.28
N VAL A 136 -20.43 1.23 -5.67
CA VAL A 136 -20.96 0.13 -6.49
C VAL A 136 -22.03 -0.67 -5.77
N TYR A 137 -21.85 -0.99 -4.49
CA TYR A 137 -22.88 -1.69 -3.71
C TYR A 137 -24.14 -0.85 -3.58
N SER A 138 -23.99 0.47 -3.36
CA SER A 138 -25.13 1.38 -3.25
C SER A 138 -25.89 1.50 -4.58
N LEU A 139 -25.20 1.72 -5.69
CA LEU A 139 -25.83 1.76 -7.03
C LEU A 139 -26.45 0.41 -7.39
N GLY A 140 -25.78 -0.68 -7.05
CA GLY A 140 -26.21 -2.04 -7.31
C GLY A 140 -27.46 -2.50 -6.59
N ALA A 141 -27.80 -1.88 -5.45
CA ALA A 141 -29.04 -2.19 -4.75
C ALA A 141 -30.29 -1.59 -5.43
N PHE A 142 -30.14 -0.49 -6.18
CA PHE A 142 -31.27 0.24 -6.77
C PHE A 142 -31.32 0.20 -8.30
N ILE A 143 -30.20 -0.13 -8.94
CA ILE A 143 -30.03 -0.03 -10.40
C ILE A 143 -29.58 -1.37 -10.97
N HIS A 144 -30.10 -1.67 -12.17
CA HIS A 144 -29.69 -2.82 -12.97
C HIS A 144 -28.17 -2.79 -13.31
N TRP A 145 -27.50 -3.93 -13.15
CA TRP A 145 -26.03 -4.08 -13.26
C TRP A 145 -25.43 -3.47 -14.54
N ARG A 146 -26.10 -3.59 -15.69
CA ARG A 146 -25.67 -2.95 -16.97
C ARG A 146 -25.48 -1.44 -16.87
N LYS A 147 -26.42 -0.74 -16.22
CA LYS A 147 -26.34 0.73 -16.04
C LYS A 147 -25.26 1.07 -15.01
N VAL A 148 -25.12 0.27 -13.95
CA VAL A 148 -24.04 0.42 -12.95
C VAL A 148 -22.68 0.30 -13.63
N ALA A 149 -22.49 -0.69 -14.51
CA ALA A 149 -21.26 -0.87 -15.28
C ALA A 149 -20.95 0.35 -16.16
N ALA A 150 -21.95 0.90 -16.86
CA ALA A 150 -21.79 2.09 -17.69
C ALA A 150 -21.37 3.33 -16.86
N ILE A 151 -21.97 3.53 -15.69
CA ILE A 151 -21.60 4.61 -14.76
C ILE A 151 -20.15 4.43 -14.28
N CYS A 152 -19.78 3.24 -13.83
CA CYS A 152 -18.43 2.95 -13.34
C CYS A 152 -17.37 3.13 -14.43
N ALA A 153 -17.66 2.71 -15.67
CA ALA A 153 -16.81 2.95 -16.82
C ALA A 153 -16.64 4.45 -17.10
N GLY A 154 -17.73 5.21 -17.08
CA GLY A 154 -17.71 6.67 -17.28
C GLY A 154 -16.86 7.40 -16.23
N VAL A 155 -17.02 7.07 -14.94
CA VAL A 155 -16.19 7.66 -13.88
C VAL A 155 -14.73 7.25 -14.02
N SER A 156 -14.45 6.03 -14.48
CA SER A 156 -13.07 5.57 -14.70
C SER A 156 -12.39 6.30 -15.85
N LEU A 157 -13.12 6.71 -16.89
CA LEU A 157 -12.62 7.55 -17.98
C LEU A 157 -12.31 9.00 -17.58
N LEU A 158 -12.87 9.49 -16.47
CA LEU A 158 -12.54 10.80 -15.92
C LEU A 158 -11.13 10.84 -15.30
N THR A 159 -10.62 9.69 -14.84
CA THR A 159 -9.33 9.61 -14.15
C THR A 159 -8.14 9.97 -15.04
N PRO A 160 -8.02 9.46 -16.29
CA PRO A 160 -7.00 9.92 -17.24
C PRO A 160 -7.04 11.43 -17.52
N PHE A 161 -8.24 12.03 -17.52
CA PHE A 161 -8.40 13.47 -17.72
C PHE A 161 -7.82 14.28 -16.56
N LEU A 162 -8.06 13.88 -15.31
CA LEU A 162 -7.47 14.54 -14.13
C LEU A 162 -5.94 14.44 -14.11
N MET A 163 -5.38 13.33 -14.60
CA MET A 163 -3.93 13.11 -14.66
C MET A 163 -3.21 13.98 -15.68
N TYR A 164 -3.90 14.49 -16.71
CA TYR A 164 -3.30 15.35 -17.73
C TYR A 164 -2.62 16.60 -17.13
N PHE A 165 -3.19 17.15 -16.04
CA PHE A 165 -2.74 18.37 -15.39
C PHE A 165 -1.55 18.16 -14.42
N VAL A 166 -1.16 16.92 -14.15
CA VAL A 166 -0.08 16.60 -13.21
C VAL A 166 1.25 16.50 -13.96
N PRO A 167 2.32 17.21 -13.51
CA PRO A 167 3.63 17.08 -14.12
C PRO A 167 4.23 15.69 -13.88
N GLU A 168 5.17 15.30 -14.76
CA GLU A 168 5.89 14.04 -14.64
C GLU A 168 6.76 14.00 -13.38
N SER A 169 7.11 12.80 -12.93
CA SER A 169 7.98 12.58 -11.77
C SER A 169 9.34 13.29 -11.93
N PRO A 170 9.69 14.24 -11.03
CA PRO A 170 10.95 14.99 -11.13
C PRO A 170 12.18 14.07 -11.01
N LEU A 171 12.10 13.05 -10.15
CA LEU A 171 13.19 12.09 -9.93
C LEU A 171 13.39 11.14 -11.11
N TRP A 172 12.32 10.81 -11.84
CA TRP A 172 12.43 10.03 -13.07
C TRP A 172 13.07 10.88 -14.19
N LEU A 173 12.62 12.13 -14.37
CA LEU A 173 13.20 13.07 -15.33
C LEU A 173 14.71 13.27 -15.06
N ALA A 174 15.08 13.43 -13.79
CA ALA A 174 16.49 13.53 -13.37
C ALA A 174 17.28 12.27 -13.71
N SER A 175 16.71 11.08 -13.49
CA SER A 175 17.37 9.81 -13.83
C SER A 175 17.63 9.61 -15.33
N LYS A 176 16.83 10.28 -16.19
CA LYS A 176 17.00 10.31 -17.66
C LYS A 176 17.93 11.43 -18.13
N GLY A 177 18.48 12.24 -17.22
CA GLY A 177 19.33 13.39 -17.55
C GLY A 177 18.57 14.65 -17.95
N GLN A 178 17.24 14.65 -17.91
CA GLN A 178 16.38 15.81 -18.23
C GLN A 178 16.30 16.79 -17.05
N MET A 179 17.43 17.39 -16.67
CA MET A 179 17.54 18.21 -15.45
C MET A 179 16.66 19.46 -15.43
N LYS A 180 16.42 20.07 -16.60
CA LYS A 180 15.57 21.28 -16.73
C LYS A 180 14.10 20.97 -16.45
N GLU A 181 13.60 19.87 -16.99
CA GLU A 181 12.22 19.42 -16.78
C GLU A 181 12.04 18.87 -15.36
N ALA A 182 13.04 18.14 -14.85
CA ALA A 182 13.08 17.69 -13.47
C ALA A 182 12.98 18.86 -12.48
N TYR A 183 13.74 19.93 -12.72
CA TYR A 183 13.67 21.16 -11.94
C TYR A 183 12.29 21.81 -12.00
N ASN A 184 11.71 21.97 -13.20
CA ASN A 184 10.39 22.56 -13.36
C ASN A 184 9.28 21.76 -12.65
N ALA A 185 9.34 20.42 -12.71
CA ALA A 185 8.42 19.55 -11.98
C ALA A 185 8.63 19.67 -10.46
N MET A 186 9.89 19.71 -9.99
CA MET A 186 10.23 19.87 -8.57
C MET A 186 9.79 21.24 -8.04
N PHE A 187 9.96 22.30 -8.83
CA PHE A 187 9.49 23.65 -8.53
C PHE A 187 7.97 23.72 -8.51
N TRP A 188 7.28 23.06 -9.45
CA TRP A 188 5.82 22.97 -9.43
C TRP A 188 5.32 22.31 -8.14
N LEU A 189 6.04 21.32 -7.61
CA LEU A 189 5.69 20.63 -6.37
C LEU A 189 6.00 21.44 -5.09
N ARG A 190 7.22 21.96 -4.97
CA ARG A 190 7.68 22.66 -3.75
C ARG A 190 7.27 24.13 -3.70
N GLN A 191 7.01 24.74 -4.86
CA GLN A 191 6.76 26.18 -5.04
C GLN A 191 7.87 27.06 -4.39
N ASN A 192 9.05 26.50 -4.18
CA ASN A 192 10.22 27.16 -3.57
C ASN A 192 11.49 26.72 -4.30
N ASN A 193 12.25 27.68 -4.82
CA ASN A 193 13.47 27.43 -5.60
C ASN A 193 14.56 26.74 -4.75
N SER A 194 14.83 27.21 -3.53
CA SER A 194 15.95 26.70 -2.73
C SER A 194 15.73 25.24 -2.30
N THR A 195 14.53 24.90 -1.84
CA THR A 195 14.17 23.54 -1.46
C THR A 195 14.15 22.59 -2.66
N ALA A 196 13.61 23.02 -3.81
CA ALA A 196 13.59 22.21 -5.02
C ALA A 196 15.01 21.91 -5.54
N GLN A 197 15.92 22.88 -5.48
CA GLN A 197 17.32 22.67 -5.89
C GLN A 197 18.06 21.72 -4.94
N GLN A 198 17.90 21.90 -3.62
CA GLN A 198 18.55 21.05 -2.62
C GLN A 198 18.12 19.58 -2.76
N GLU A 199 16.82 19.31 -2.84
CA GLU A 199 16.32 17.94 -2.96
C GLU A 199 16.74 17.28 -4.28
N LEU A 200 16.75 18.04 -5.39
CA LEU A 200 17.19 17.52 -6.68
C LEU A 200 18.69 17.22 -6.68
N MET A 201 19.52 18.11 -6.11
CA MET A 201 20.97 17.88 -5.98
C MET A 201 21.28 16.68 -5.10
N GLU A 202 20.62 16.55 -3.95
CA GLU A 202 20.80 15.41 -3.03
C GLU A 202 20.49 14.08 -3.73
N PHE A 203 19.44 14.03 -4.54
CA PHE A 203 19.11 12.83 -5.32
C PHE A 203 20.13 12.51 -6.43
N THR A 204 20.75 13.54 -7.00
CA THR A 204 21.67 13.38 -8.14
C THR A 204 23.12 13.10 -7.68
N LYS A 205 23.45 13.44 -6.43
CA LYS A 205 24.81 13.34 -5.87
C LYS A 205 25.37 11.92 -5.83
N ASP A 206 24.53 10.93 -5.56
CA ASP A 206 24.94 9.52 -5.38
C ASP A 206 24.61 8.62 -6.58
N ARG A 207 23.99 9.17 -7.64
CA ARG A 207 23.58 8.39 -8.82
C ARG A 207 24.36 8.78 -10.06
N LYS A 208 24.93 7.78 -10.74
CA LYS A 208 25.43 7.96 -12.11
C LYS A 208 24.24 8.26 -13.03
N ILE A 209 24.12 9.52 -13.43
CA ILE A 209 23.09 10.00 -14.35
C ILE A 209 23.23 9.22 -15.68
N GLY A 210 22.14 8.60 -16.15
CA GLY A 210 22.09 7.93 -17.46
C GLY A 210 22.35 6.41 -17.46
N GLU A 211 22.85 5.80 -16.40
CA GLU A 211 22.99 4.33 -16.30
C GLU A 211 21.70 3.72 -15.72
N THR A 212 20.81 3.19 -16.59
CA THR A 212 19.67 2.37 -16.15
C THR A 212 20.03 0.90 -16.28
N MET A 213 19.88 0.13 -15.19
CA MET A 213 20.19 -1.30 -15.21
C MET A 213 19.34 -2.04 -16.24
N THR A 214 19.99 -2.90 -17.01
CA THR A 214 19.37 -3.77 -18.01
C THR A 214 18.44 -4.78 -17.32
N PHE A 215 17.38 -5.23 -18.01
CA PHE A 215 16.43 -6.20 -17.45
C PHE A 215 17.12 -7.48 -16.94
N LYS A 216 18.14 -7.97 -17.65
CA LYS A 216 18.93 -9.15 -17.26
C LYS A 216 19.70 -8.93 -15.95
N GLU A 217 20.22 -7.71 -15.76
CA GLU A 217 20.93 -7.33 -14.54
C GLU A 217 19.94 -7.22 -13.37
N LYS A 218 18.75 -6.62 -13.59
CA LYS A 218 17.66 -6.59 -12.62
C LYS A 218 17.21 -7.99 -12.20
N LEU A 219 17.09 -8.92 -13.15
CA LEU A 219 16.74 -10.32 -12.86
C LEU A 219 17.83 -11.02 -12.03
N GLY A 220 19.10 -10.67 -12.23
CA GLY A 220 20.20 -11.12 -11.38
C GLY A 220 20.08 -10.66 -9.92
N LEU A 221 19.44 -9.53 -9.67
CA LEU A 221 19.20 -8.98 -8.33
C LEU A 221 18.11 -9.73 -7.56
N PHE A 222 17.21 -10.46 -8.23
CA PHE A 222 16.17 -11.26 -7.56
C PHE A 222 16.75 -12.35 -6.66
N LYS A 223 17.93 -12.87 -6.99
CA LYS A 223 18.61 -13.90 -6.21
C LYS A 223 19.22 -13.36 -4.91
N ARG A 224 19.28 -12.04 -4.72
CA ARG A 224 19.80 -11.46 -3.49
C ARG A 224 18.87 -11.79 -2.34
N ARG A 225 19.45 -12.21 -1.22
CA ARG A 225 18.71 -12.63 -0.02
C ARG A 225 17.89 -11.50 0.61
N ASN A 226 18.37 -10.26 0.49
CA ASN A 226 17.66 -9.04 0.90
C ASN A 226 16.47 -8.66 -0.01
N VAL A 227 16.26 -9.38 -1.12
CA VAL A 227 15.12 -9.23 -2.03
C VAL A 227 14.18 -10.42 -1.90
N LEU A 228 14.74 -11.64 -1.92
CA LEU A 228 13.97 -12.87 -1.87
C LEU A 228 13.30 -13.10 -0.52
N LYS A 229 13.97 -12.82 0.61
CA LYS A 229 13.35 -12.97 1.94
C LYS A 229 12.12 -12.07 2.11
N PRO A 230 12.18 -10.74 1.84
CA PRO A 230 10.99 -9.91 1.88
C PRO A 230 9.90 -10.32 0.89
N PHE A 231 10.30 -10.78 -0.31
CA PHE A 231 9.35 -11.25 -1.32
C PHE A 231 8.55 -12.46 -0.82
N VAL A 232 9.23 -13.53 -0.40
CA VAL A 232 8.57 -14.72 0.15
C VAL A 232 7.73 -14.34 1.38
N LEU A 233 8.26 -13.46 2.24
CA LEU A 233 7.56 -13.01 3.44
C LEU A 233 6.21 -12.35 3.11
N LEU A 234 6.16 -11.49 2.09
CA LEU A 234 4.93 -10.86 1.62
C LEU A 234 3.99 -11.85 0.95
N ILE A 235 4.50 -12.78 0.13
CA ILE A 235 3.64 -13.79 -0.52
C ILE A 235 2.93 -14.68 0.50
N VAL A 236 3.63 -15.11 1.56
CA VAL A 236 3.01 -15.89 2.64
C VAL A 236 1.99 -15.05 3.41
N PHE A 237 2.25 -13.76 3.63
CA PHE A 237 1.27 -12.88 4.25
C PHE A 237 0.01 -12.72 3.36
N PHE A 238 0.18 -12.50 2.05
CA PHE A 238 -0.94 -12.49 1.12
C PHE A 238 -1.72 -13.80 1.13
N MET A 239 -1.06 -14.94 1.19
CA MET A 239 -1.74 -16.24 1.29
C MET A 239 -2.67 -16.31 2.51
N PHE A 240 -2.19 -15.92 3.71
CA PHE A 240 -3.06 -15.87 4.90
C PHE A 240 -4.18 -14.83 4.79
N GLN A 241 -3.91 -13.68 4.16
CA GLN A 241 -4.89 -12.64 3.89
C GLN A 241 -6.02 -13.11 2.98
N GLU A 242 -5.71 -13.88 1.93
CA GLU A 242 -6.71 -14.44 1.04
C GLU A 242 -7.54 -15.49 1.75
N MET A 243 -6.86 -16.42 2.42
CA MET A 243 -7.50 -17.53 3.14
C MET A 243 -8.31 -17.09 4.36
N SER A 244 -8.21 -15.83 4.81
CA SER A 244 -9.08 -15.29 5.86
C SER A 244 -10.45 -14.83 5.37
N GLY A 245 -10.76 -14.94 4.07
CA GLY A 245 -12.09 -14.65 3.52
C GLY A 245 -12.38 -13.17 3.24
N ILE A 246 -11.41 -12.26 3.44
CA ILE A 246 -11.61 -10.81 3.27
C ILE A 246 -12.05 -10.46 1.84
N TYR A 247 -11.41 -11.08 0.84
CA TYR A 247 -11.75 -10.88 -0.57
C TYR A 247 -12.97 -11.69 -1.01
N VAL A 248 -13.23 -12.86 -0.43
CA VAL A 248 -14.47 -13.61 -0.69
C VAL A 248 -15.70 -12.79 -0.32
N ILE A 249 -15.72 -12.24 0.91
CA ILE A 249 -16.81 -11.38 1.40
C ILE A 249 -16.96 -10.13 0.51
N LEU A 250 -15.87 -9.65 -0.10
CA LEU A 250 -15.89 -8.52 -1.02
C LEU A 250 -16.53 -8.90 -2.37
N TYR A 251 -16.04 -9.95 -3.02
CA TYR A 251 -16.44 -10.30 -4.39
C TYR A 251 -17.79 -11.01 -4.46
N TYR A 252 -18.20 -11.68 -3.38
CA TYR A 252 -19.48 -12.39 -3.28
C TYR A 252 -20.38 -11.81 -2.17
N ALA A 253 -20.27 -10.52 -1.82
CA ALA A 253 -20.93 -9.95 -0.63
C ALA A 253 -22.41 -10.35 -0.47
N VAL A 254 -23.21 -10.18 -1.52
CA VAL A 254 -24.65 -10.50 -1.48
C VAL A 254 -24.88 -12.01 -1.32
N ASP A 255 -24.21 -12.84 -2.11
CA ASP A 255 -24.33 -14.31 -2.03
C ASP A 255 -23.79 -14.85 -0.69
N PHE A 256 -22.73 -14.26 -0.16
CA PHE A 256 -22.17 -14.58 1.15
C PHE A 256 -23.17 -14.27 2.26
N PHE A 257 -23.79 -13.09 2.28
CA PHE A 257 -24.82 -12.77 3.28
C PHE A 257 -26.07 -13.63 3.15
N LYS A 258 -26.41 -14.04 1.92
CA LYS A 258 -27.46 -15.01 1.65
C LYS A 258 -27.13 -16.37 2.25
N SER A 259 -25.89 -16.85 2.09
CA SER A 259 -25.42 -18.14 2.62
C SER A 259 -25.33 -18.19 4.15
N VAL A 260 -24.99 -17.06 4.79
CA VAL A 260 -24.91 -16.95 6.24
C VAL A 260 -26.31 -16.82 6.87
N GLY A 261 -27.33 -16.45 6.09
CA GLY A 261 -28.71 -16.35 6.54
C GLY A 261 -28.92 -15.23 7.56
N THR A 262 -28.66 -13.98 7.14
CA THR A 262 -28.87 -12.81 8.00
C THR A 262 -30.32 -12.33 8.01
N SER A 263 -30.76 -11.67 9.08
CA SER A 263 -32.12 -11.11 9.18
C SER A 263 -32.33 -9.85 8.34
N VAL A 264 -31.25 -9.25 7.83
CA VAL A 264 -31.25 -8.04 7.02
C VAL A 264 -31.13 -8.45 5.55
N ASN A 265 -31.79 -7.70 4.66
CA ASN A 265 -31.64 -7.87 3.22
C ASN A 265 -30.17 -7.82 2.79
N GLU A 266 -29.77 -8.73 1.91
CA GLU A 266 -28.38 -9.02 1.55
C GLU A 266 -27.72 -7.85 0.80
N PHE A 267 -28.48 -7.10 0.00
CA PHE A 267 -27.99 -5.87 -0.63
C PHE A 267 -27.76 -4.76 0.40
N THR A 268 -28.64 -4.65 1.40
CA THR A 268 -28.47 -3.67 2.49
C THR A 268 -27.26 -4.03 3.36
N ALA A 269 -27.09 -5.31 3.70
CA ALA A 269 -25.91 -5.79 4.43
C ALA A 269 -24.60 -5.50 3.65
N SER A 270 -24.62 -5.67 2.33
CA SER A 270 -23.50 -5.33 1.45
C SER A 270 -23.18 -3.82 1.48
N ILE A 271 -24.19 -2.95 1.41
CA ILE A 271 -24.00 -1.48 1.54
C ILE A 271 -23.37 -1.14 2.90
N ILE A 272 -23.85 -1.75 3.99
CA ILE A 272 -23.28 -1.54 5.33
C ILE A 272 -21.81 -1.97 5.36
N VAL A 273 -21.45 -3.10 4.77
CA VAL A 273 -20.05 -3.53 4.60
C VAL A 273 -19.24 -2.46 3.87
N GLY A 274 -19.74 -1.93 2.76
CA GLY A 274 -19.08 -0.84 2.03
C GLY A 274 -18.82 0.39 2.91
N GLY A 275 -19.83 0.85 3.66
CA GLY A 275 -19.72 2.02 4.54
C GLY A 275 -18.75 1.80 5.70
N VAL A 276 -18.83 0.62 6.35
CA VAL A 276 -17.90 0.20 7.39
C VAL A 276 -16.47 0.17 6.87
N ARG A 277 -16.24 -0.34 5.65
CA ARG A 277 -14.91 -0.37 5.03
C ARG A 277 -14.35 1.02 4.79
N VAL A 278 -15.16 1.97 4.32
CA VAL A 278 -14.74 3.38 4.14
C VAL A 278 -14.35 4.00 5.48
N PHE A 279 -15.22 3.87 6.48
CA PHE A 279 -14.98 4.43 7.81
C PHE A 279 -13.73 3.81 8.47
N MET A 280 -13.65 2.49 8.51
CA MET A 280 -12.52 1.77 9.12
C MET A 280 -11.24 1.90 8.30
N GLY A 281 -11.33 2.12 6.99
CA GLY A 281 -10.18 2.47 6.15
C GLY A 281 -9.55 3.81 6.55
N ALA A 282 -10.38 4.83 6.83
CA ALA A 282 -9.91 6.10 7.36
C ALA A 282 -9.30 5.95 8.76
N VAL A 283 -9.94 5.19 9.65
CA VAL A 283 -9.39 4.86 10.98
C VAL A 283 -8.04 4.12 10.85
N GLY A 284 -7.95 3.13 9.97
CA GLY A 284 -6.72 2.39 9.66
C GLY A 284 -5.59 3.31 9.20
N ALA A 285 -5.90 4.26 8.31
CA ALA A 285 -4.95 5.27 7.84
C ALA A 285 -4.47 6.23 8.94
N CYS A 286 -5.27 6.49 9.98
CA CYS A 286 -4.80 7.21 11.16
C CYS A 286 -3.95 6.32 12.08
N LEU A 287 -4.41 5.09 12.34
CA LEU A 287 -3.76 4.14 13.26
C LEU A 287 -2.40 3.68 12.74
N ILE A 288 -2.24 3.55 11.43
CA ILE A 288 -0.94 3.24 10.83
C ILE A 288 0.06 4.32 11.29
N ASN A 289 -0.25 5.61 11.25
CA ASN A 289 0.76 6.59 11.67
C ASN A 289 1.10 6.55 13.16
N SER A 290 0.18 6.08 14.02
CA SER A 290 0.34 6.07 15.48
C SER A 290 0.94 4.79 16.02
N PHE A 291 0.63 3.63 15.44
CA PHE A 291 1.06 2.32 15.93
C PHE A 291 2.18 1.71 15.10
N ARG A 292 2.86 0.72 15.67
CA ARG A 292 3.87 -0.13 15.02
C ARG A 292 3.22 -1.05 13.99
N ARG A 293 3.80 -1.19 12.79
CA ARG A 293 3.19 -1.92 11.65
C ARG A 293 2.98 -3.39 11.99
N LYS A 294 4.00 -4.01 12.59
CA LYS A 294 3.97 -5.41 12.98
C LYS A 294 2.83 -5.70 13.94
N THR A 295 2.75 -4.91 15.00
CA THR A 295 1.72 -5.04 16.03
C THR A 295 0.33 -4.77 15.47
N LEU A 296 0.19 -3.79 14.58
CA LEU A 296 -1.09 -3.45 13.95
C LEU A 296 -1.61 -4.59 13.06
N ALA A 297 -0.74 -5.21 12.23
CA ALA A 297 -1.09 -6.40 11.44
C ALA A 297 -1.53 -7.56 12.33
N ALA A 298 -0.75 -7.85 13.36
CA ALA A 298 -1.00 -8.95 14.26
C ALA A 298 -2.30 -8.82 15.04
N VAL A 299 -2.54 -7.66 15.67
CA VAL A 299 -3.74 -7.41 16.48
C VAL A 299 -4.98 -7.41 15.60
N SER A 300 -4.92 -6.78 14.42
CA SER A 300 -6.04 -6.83 13.48
C SER A 300 -6.33 -8.26 13.01
N GLY A 301 -5.29 -9.03 12.65
CA GLY A 301 -5.40 -10.46 12.31
C GLY A 301 -6.02 -11.31 13.42
N LEU A 302 -5.62 -11.07 14.67
CA LEU A 302 -6.17 -11.78 15.82
C LEU A 302 -7.67 -11.48 15.98
N LEU A 303 -8.03 -10.20 15.95
CA LEU A 303 -9.41 -9.76 16.12
C LEU A 303 -10.32 -10.27 15.00
N LEU A 304 -9.88 -10.19 13.73
CA LEU A 304 -10.67 -10.65 12.60
C LEU A 304 -10.86 -12.18 12.61
N GLY A 305 -9.88 -12.94 13.11
CA GLY A 305 -9.98 -14.38 13.34
C GLY A 305 -10.96 -14.73 14.44
N ILE A 306 -10.86 -14.09 15.61
CA ILE A 306 -11.77 -14.29 16.74
C ILE A 306 -13.22 -13.99 16.34
N THR A 307 -13.46 -12.88 15.64
CA THR A 307 -14.82 -12.51 15.24
C THR A 307 -15.40 -13.46 14.21
N MET A 308 -14.58 -13.98 13.28
CA MET A 308 -15.04 -14.94 12.27
C MET A 308 -15.33 -16.32 12.90
N LEU A 309 -14.49 -16.78 13.83
CA LEU A 309 -14.79 -17.97 14.62
C LEU A 309 -16.04 -17.79 15.48
N GLY A 310 -16.24 -16.60 16.05
CA GLY A 310 -17.47 -16.25 16.75
C GLY A 310 -18.70 -16.36 15.85
N ALA A 311 -18.61 -15.95 14.59
CA ALA A 311 -19.68 -16.15 13.60
C ALA A 311 -19.94 -17.65 13.34
N ALA A 312 -18.89 -18.45 13.18
CA ALA A 312 -18.98 -19.90 12.95
C ALA A 312 -19.62 -20.64 14.14
N VAL A 313 -19.20 -20.33 15.36
CA VAL A 313 -19.78 -20.90 16.59
C VAL A 313 -21.24 -20.47 16.74
N CYS A 314 -21.55 -19.20 16.47
CA CYS A 314 -22.92 -18.71 16.50
C CYS A 314 -23.80 -19.45 15.49
N ASP A 315 -23.30 -19.70 14.27
CA ASP A 315 -24.02 -20.48 13.26
C ASP A 315 -24.21 -21.95 13.67
N SER A 316 -23.17 -22.57 14.23
CA SER A 316 -23.21 -23.94 14.76
C SER A 316 -24.25 -24.13 15.86
N LEU A 317 -24.48 -23.10 16.68
CA LEU A 317 -25.42 -23.12 17.79
C LEU A 317 -26.83 -22.62 17.40
N ASN A 318 -27.10 -22.38 16.11
CA ASN A 318 -28.33 -21.73 15.62
C ASN A 318 -28.62 -20.40 16.35
N GLY A 319 -27.57 -19.65 16.63
CA GLY A 319 -27.64 -18.37 17.32
C GLY A 319 -28.32 -17.28 16.47
N PRO A 320 -28.63 -16.12 17.08
CA PRO A 320 -29.40 -15.08 16.42
C PRO A 320 -28.71 -14.57 15.15
N PRO A 321 -29.44 -14.43 14.02
CA PRO A 321 -28.88 -13.92 12.75
C PRO A 321 -28.18 -12.56 12.88
N LEU A 322 -28.65 -11.71 13.81
CA LEU A 322 -28.06 -10.42 14.09
C LEU A 322 -26.65 -10.53 14.69
N VAL A 323 -26.41 -11.53 15.53
CA VAL A 323 -25.08 -11.78 16.13
C VAL A 323 -24.10 -12.24 15.04
N LYS A 324 -24.54 -13.13 14.14
CA LYS A 324 -23.74 -13.55 12.97
C LYS A 324 -23.35 -12.37 12.10
N LEU A 325 -24.33 -11.52 11.76
CA LEU A 325 -24.09 -10.29 11.00
C LEU A 325 -23.11 -9.37 11.71
N ALA A 326 -23.27 -9.13 13.02
CA ALA A 326 -22.36 -8.30 13.80
C ALA A 326 -20.93 -8.86 13.79
N CYS A 327 -20.75 -10.17 13.94
CA CYS A 327 -19.44 -10.82 13.89
C CYS A 327 -18.76 -10.66 12.51
N VAL A 328 -19.50 -10.82 11.42
CA VAL A 328 -18.98 -10.61 10.06
C VAL A 328 -18.63 -9.13 9.83
N LEU A 329 -19.46 -8.20 10.28
CA LEU A 329 -19.17 -6.75 10.19
C LEU A 329 -17.94 -6.36 10.99
N LEU A 330 -17.74 -6.94 12.17
CA LEU A 330 -16.53 -6.75 12.97
C LEU A 330 -15.30 -7.35 12.29
N HIS A 331 -15.41 -8.53 11.67
CA HIS A 331 -14.33 -9.11 10.86
C HIS A 331 -13.89 -8.15 9.75
N VAL A 332 -14.85 -7.62 8.97
CA VAL A 332 -14.58 -6.62 7.93
C VAL A 332 -13.95 -5.36 8.54
N SER A 333 -14.45 -4.89 9.67
CA SER A 333 -13.95 -3.69 10.36
C SER A 333 -12.48 -3.85 10.74
N PHE A 334 -12.13 -4.96 11.40
CA PHE A 334 -10.77 -5.23 11.86
C PHE A 334 -9.81 -5.51 10.71
N SER A 335 -10.29 -6.13 9.61
CA SER A 335 -9.46 -6.33 8.42
C SER A 335 -8.91 -5.01 7.86
N MET A 336 -9.72 -3.95 7.88
CA MET A 336 -9.35 -2.62 7.35
C MET A 336 -8.36 -1.86 8.21
N VAL A 337 -8.19 -2.22 9.48
CA VAL A 337 -7.29 -1.51 10.39
C VAL A 337 -5.81 -1.78 10.06
N GLY A 338 -5.47 -2.99 9.60
CA GLY A 338 -4.07 -3.33 9.34
C GLY A 338 -3.86 -4.57 8.49
N PHE A 339 -4.57 -5.66 8.78
CA PHE A 339 -4.32 -6.95 8.14
C PHE A 339 -4.50 -6.90 6.62
N LEU A 340 -5.48 -6.15 6.12
CA LEU A 340 -5.68 -5.94 4.68
C LEU A 340 -4.61 -5.01 4.07
N GLN A 341 -4.36 -3.87 4.72
CA GLN A 341 -3.61 -2.77 4.10
C GLN A 341 -2.09 -3.00 4.10
N LEU A 342 -1.57 -3.70 5.11
CA LEU A 342 -0.14 -3.74 5.39
C LEU A 342 0.71 -4.48 4.35
N PRO A 343 0.32 -5.64 3.80
CA PRO A 343 1.10 -6.27 2.73
C PRO A 343 1.32 -5.35 1.53
N TRP A 344 0.27 -4.63 1.13
CA TRP A 344 0.32 -3.68 0.01
C TRP A 344 1.27 -2.52 0.30
N ILE A 345 1.24 -1.96 1.50
CA ILE A 345 2.12 -0.85 1.92
C ILE A 345 3.57 -1.34 2.05
N MET A 346 3.79 -2.50 2.67
CA MET A 346 5.12 -3.07 2.88
C MET A 346 5.82 -3.46 1.57
N SER A 347 5.07 -3.74 0.50
CA SER A 347 5.63 -3.91 -0.84
C SER A 347 6.39 -2.65 -1.34
N GLY A 348 6.04 -1.47 -0.84
CA GLY A 348 6.73 -0.20 -1.12
C GLY A 348 7.87 0.14 -0.15
N GLU A 349 7.92 -0.51 1.02
CA GLU A 349 8.87 -0.21 2.10
C GLU A 349 10.03 -1.20 2.18
N LEU A 350 9.81 -2.47 1.81
CA LEU A 350 10.78 -3.54 2.01
C LEU A 350 11.82 -3.66 0.89
N TYR A 351 11.50 -3.23 -0.34
CA TYR A 351 12.38 -3.43 -1.49
C TYR A 351 13.38 -2.28 -1.70
N PRO A 352 14.63 -2.59 -2.10
CA PRO A 352 15.62 -1.60 -2.51
C PRO A 352 15.09 -0.72 -3.64
N GLN A 353 15.43 0.57 -3.63
CA GLN A 353 14.85 1.55 -4.58
C GLN A 353 15.12 1.20 -6.05
N ASP A 354 16.24 0.56 -6.36
CA ASP A 354 16.67 0.30 -7.74
C ASP A 354 15.89 -0.82 -8.45
N ILE A 355 15.24 -1.70 -7.67
CA ILE A 355 14.43 -2.82 -8.19
C ILE A 355 12.99 -2.81 -7.67
N ARG A 356 12.62 -1.82 -6.86
CA ARG A 356 11.32 -1.78 -6.19
C ARG A 356 10.14 -1.87 -7.15
N GLY A 357 10.20 -1.18 -8.29
CA GLY A 357 9.13 -1.22 -9.28
C GLY A 357 8.85 -2.64 -9.76
N VAL A 358 9.89 -3.36 -10.15
CA VAL A 358 9.79 -4.75 -10.63
C VAL A 358 9.35 -5.69 -9.49
N MET A 359 9.93 -5.56 -8.29
CA MET A 359 9.60 -6.43 -7.16
C MET A 359 8.19 -6.21 -6.63
N SER A 360 7.74 -4.96 -6.53
CA SER A 360 6.37 -4.61 -6.13
C SER A 360 5.36 -5.10 -7.17
N GLY A 361 5.69 -4.97 -8.47
CA GLY A 361 4.90 -5.54 -9.58
C GLY A 361 4.81 -7.07 -9.51
N ALA A 362 5.93 -7.76 -9.29
CA ALA A 362 5.97 -9.22 -9.14
C ALA A 362 5.18 -9.70 -7.89
N THR A 363 5.29 -8.98 -6.78
CA THR A 363 4.54 -9.27 -5.55
C THR A 363 3.05 -9.12 -5.79
N SER A 364 2.63 -8.00 -6.39
CA SER A 364 1.24 -7.73 -6.75
C SER A 364 0.69 -8.77 -7.72
N CYS A 365 1.50 -9.20 -8.70
CA CYS A 365 1.14 -10.26 -9.63
C CYS A 365 0.82 -11.57 -8.88
N CYS A 366 1.71 -12.02 -8.00
CA CYS A 366 1.49 -13.22 -7.20
C CYS A 366 0.27 -13.06 -6.26
N ALA A 367 0.09 -11.89 -5.65
CA ALA A 367 -1.07 -11.60 -4.80
C ALA A 367 -2.39 -11.71 -5.58
N TYR A 368 -2.48 -11.12 -6.78
CA TYR A 368 -3.68 -11.22 -7.61
C TYR A 368 -3.94 -12.64 -8.13
N VAL A 369 -2.90 -13.44 -8.35
CA VAL A 369 -3.06 -14.88 -8.64
C VAL A 369 -3.67 -15.62 -7.43
N LEU A 370 -3.21 -15.33 -6.22
CA LEU A 370 -3.81 -15.90 -4.99
C LEU A 370 -5.27 -15.47 -4.80
N ILE A 371 -5.57 -14.17 -5.00
CA ILE A 371 -6.94 -13.64 -4.96
C ILE A 371 -7.82 -14.35 -5.99
N PHE A 372 -7.32 -14.51 -7.23
CA PHE A 372 -8.04 -15.21 -8.29
C PHE A 372 -8.39 -16.64 -7.90
N PHE A 373 -7.41 -17.42 -7.45
CA PHE A 373 -7.65 -18.80 -7.05
C PHE A 373 -8.68 -18.88 -5.93
N ASN A 374 -8.55 -18.05 -4.89
CA ASN A 374 -9.47 -18.02 -3.76
C ASN A 374 -10.92 -17.71 -4.17
N ILE A 375 -11.13 -16.68 -5.02
CA ILE A 375 -12.45 -16.30 -5.52
C ILE A 375 -13.02 -17.38 -6.44
N LYS A 376 -12.19 -18.00 -7.28
CA LYS A 376 -12.61 -19.04 -8.21
C LYS A 376 -13.01 -20.32 -7.48
N THR A 377 -12.27 -20.72 -6.44
CA THR A 377 -12.55 -21.94 -5.67
C THR A 377 -13.61 -21.76 -4.60
N TYR A 378 -13.98 -20.52 -4.25
CA TYR A 378 -14.92 -20.23 -3.16
C TYR A 378 -16.24 -20.99 -3.27
N PRO A 379 -16.99 -20.99 -4.39
CA PRO A 379 -18.26 -21.71 -4.45
C PRO A 379 -18.10 -23.23 -4.27
N GLN A 380 -16.97 -23.80 -4.72
CA GLN A 380 -16.67 -25.22 -4.49
C GLN A 380 -16.34 -25.48 -3.02
N MET A 381 -15.58 -24.59 -2.40
CA MET A 381 -15.25 -24.64 -0.97
C MET A 381 -16.52 -24.56 -0.12
N GLU A 382 -17.45 -23.66 -0.45
CA GLU A 382 -18.73 -23.51 0.23
C GLU A 382 -19.60 -24.76 0.09
N ASN A 383 -19.66 -25.37 -1.11
CA ASN A 383 -20.40 -26.61 -1.33
C ASN A 383 -19.82 -27.80 -0.55
N LEU A 384 -18.50 -27.87 -0.36
CA LEU A 384 -17.83 -28.98 0.34
C LEU A 384 -17.83 -28.80 1.87
N LEU A 385 -17.55 -27.58 2.35
CA LEU A 385 -17.40 -27.28 3.77
C LEU A 385 -18.68 -26.77 4.41
N THR A 386 -19.71 -26.45 3.64
CA THR A 386 -20.89 -25.67 4.03
C THR A 386 -20.53 -24.23 4.44
N SER A 387 -21.54 -23.37 4.61
CA SER A 387 -21.37 -21.99 5.09
C SER A 387 -20.60 -21.96 6.42
N ASN A 388 -21.02 -22.78 7.39
CA ASN A 388 -20.40 -22.87 8.71
C ASN A 388 -18.92 -23.30 8.65
N GLY A 389 -18.59 -24.36 7.91
CA GLY A 389 -17.21 -24.83 7.79
C GLY A 389 -16.29 -23.82 7.09
N THR A 390 -16.85 -23.03 6.16
CA THR A 390 -16.14 -21.93 5.51
C THR A 390 -15.79 -20.81 6.50
N LEU A 391 -16.70 -20.47 7.42
CA LEU A 391 -16.42 -19.50 8.50
C LEU A 391 -15.31 -19.99 9.44
N TYR A 392 -15.31 -21.27 9.82
CA TYR A 392 -14.22 -21.86 10.63
C TYR A 392 -12.87 -21.76 9.91
N LEU A 393 -12.82 -22.12 8.63
CA LEU A 393 -11.61 -22.04 7.82
C LEU A 393 -11.05 -20.62 7.78
N PHE A 394 -11.91 -19.63 7.48
CA PHE A 394 -11.53 -18.22 7.45
C PHE A 394 -11.00 -17.72 8.80
N GLY A 395 -11.66 -18.10 9.90
CA GLY A 395 -11.24 -17.75 11.24
C GLY A 395 -9.88 -18.37 11.64
N ILE A 396 -9.66 -19.65 11.35
CA ILE A 396 -8.40 -20.34 11.65
C ILE A 396 -7.25 -19.75 10.83
N CYS A 397 -7.44 -19.57 9.52
CA CYS A 397 -6.42 -18.98 8.65
C CYS A 397 -6.06 -17.55 9.07
N ALA A 398 -7.03 -16.76 9.52
CA ALA A 398 -6.79 -15.42 10.08
C ALA A 398 -5.91 -15.46 11.34
N LEU A 399 -6.17 -16.39 12.28
CA LEU A 399 -5.36 -16.56 13.49
C LEU A 399 -3.94 -17.01 13.17
N LEU A 400 -3.77 -17.94 12.23
CA LEU A 400 -2.46 -18.38 11.75
C LEU A 400 -1.71 -17.21 11.08
N GLY A 401 -2.40 -16.40 10.28
CA GLY A 401 -1.85 -15.18 9.70
C GLY A 401 -1.45 -14.14 10.75
N ALA A 402 -2.23 -13.99 11.82
CA ALA A 402 -1.90 -13.12 12.94
C ALA A 402 -0.63 -13.58 13.66
N ALA A 403 -0.52 -14.88 13.95
CA ALA A 403 0.67 -15.49 14.53
C ALA A 403 1.88 -15.32 13.60
N TYR A 404 1.71 -15.53 12.30
CA TYR A 404 2.75 -15.29 11.30
C TYR A 404 3.24 -13.84 11.31
N CYS A 405 2.34 -12.87 11.36
CA CYS A 405 2.67 -11.45 11.49
C CYS A 405 3.47 -11.15 12.78
N LEU A 406 3.10 -11.76 13.91
CA LEU A 406 3.84 -11.58 15.17
C LEU A 406 5.24 -12.20 15.14
N LEU A 407 5.42 -13.32 14.44
CA LEU A 407 6.69 -14.05 14.45
C LEU A 407 7.66 -13.52 13.40
N PHE A 408 7.20 -13.32 12.16
CA PHE A 408 8.09 -13.13 11.01
C PHE A 408 8.14 -11.70 10.46
N LEU A 409 7.07 -10.92 10.62
CA LEU A 409 7.01 -9.58 10.01
C LEU A 409 8.02 -8.63 10.69
N PRO A 410 8.88 -7.92 9.93
CA PRO A 410 9.77 -6.91 10.50
C PRO A 410 8.98 -5.66 10.87
N GLU A 411 9.48 -4.90 11.84
CA GLU A 411 8.98 -3.54 12.08
C GLU A 411 9.63 -2.59 11.08
N THR A 412 8.82 -1.89 10.27
CA THR A 412 9.27 -0.90 9.27
C THR A 412 9.05 0.53 9.72
N LYS A 413 8.18 0.80 10.70
CA LYS A 413 7.87 2.17 11.12
C LYS A 413 9.08 2.85 11.74
N GLY A 414 9.40 4.03 11.23
CA GLY A 414 10.47 4.87 11.75
C GLY A 414 11.88 4.32 11.48
N LYS A 415 12.00 3.30 10.62
CA LYS A 415 13.27 2.76 10.19
C LYS A 415 13.63 3.23 8.78
N THR A 416 14.92 3.40 8.54
CA THR A 416 15.43 3.71 7.20
C THR A 416 15.43 2.46 6.32
N LEU A 417 15.42 2.64 4.99
CA LEU A 417 15.49 1.51 4.06
C LEU A 417 16.75 0.66 4.28
N THR A 418 17.88 1.31 4.58
CA THR A 418 19.16 0.64 4.88
C THR A 418 19.08 -0.22 6.14
N GLU A 419 18.43 0.27 7.21
CA GLU A 419 18.21 -0.50 8.45
C GLU A 419 17.29 -1.71 8.23
N ILE A 420 16.28 -1.58 7.36
CA ILE A 420 15.39 -2.68 7.00
C ILE A 420 16.16 -3.73 6.19
N MET A 421 16.95 -3.31 5.20
CA MET A 421 17.75 -4.21 4.38
C MET A 421 18.77 -5.00 5.21
N LYS A 422 19.43 -4.34 6.18
CA LYS A 422 20.39 -4.99 7.09
C LYS A 422 19.76 -6.10 7.92
N GLN A 423 18.46 -6.06 8.21
CA GLN A 423 17.75 -7.15 8.92
C GLN A 423 17.61 -8.43 8.08
N PHE A 424 17.71 -8.32 6.75
CA PHE A 424 17.59 -9.45 5.84
C PHE A 424 18.95 -9.98 5.36
N GLU A 425 20.00 -9.18 5.51
CA GLU A 425 21.39 -9.57 5.31
C GLU A 425 21.87 -10.41 6.51
N ASP A 426 22.68 -11.44 6.24
CA ASP A 426 23.28 -12.19 7.34
C ASP A 426 24.31 -11.27 8.02
N GLU A 427 24.45 -11.35 9.35
CA GLU A 427 25.66 -10.85 10.00
C GLU A 427 26.82 -11.55 9.28
N LYS A 428 27.56 -10.81 8.45
CA LYS A 428 28.93 -11.23 8.16
C LYS A 428 29.53 -11.33 9.55
N LYS A 429 29.82 -12.56 10.01
CA LYS A 429 30.83 -12.76 11.03
C LYS A 429 31.99 -11.88 10.57
N GLU A 430 32.28 -10.83 11.32
CA GLU A 430 33.59 -10.20 11.22
C GLU A 430 34.55 -11.36 11.44
N ILE A 431 35.13 -11.85 10.34
CA ILE A 431 36.34 -12.63 10.43
C ILE A 431 37.34 -11.58 10.85
N ASP A 432 37.54 -11.50 12.15
CA ASP A 432 38.59 -10.74 12.79
C ASP A 432 39.88 -11.06 12.03
N PRO A 433 40.47 -10.12 11.29
CA PRO A 433 41.75 -10.34 10.65
C PRO A 433 42.85 -10.19 11.70
N GLU A 434 42.84 -11.06 12.71
CA GLU A 434 43.98 -11.23 13.61
C GLU A 434 44.45 -12.69 13.60
N VAL A 435 45.28 -13.01 12.61
CA VAL A 435 46.51 -13.76 12.90
C VAL A 435 47.64 -13.01 12.24
N GLY A 436 48.36 -12.21 13.02
CA GLY A 436 49.51 -11.44 12.56
C GLY A 436 50.11 -10.51 13.59
N TYR A 437 50.65 -11.08 14.68
CA TYR A 437 51.61 -10.51 15.64
C TYR A 437 51.12 -9.72 16.88
N THR A 438 51.13 -10.47 17.98
CA THR A 438 51.67 -10.18 19.33
C THR A 438 51.89 -8.73 19.77
N LYS A 439 51.20 -8.41 20.88
CA LYS A 439 51.49 -7.35 21.86
C LYS A 439 52.99 -7.11 22.09
N GLU A 440 53.40 -5.86 21.94
CA GLU A 440 54.47 -5.28 22.76
C GLU A 440 53.99 -4.07 23.56
N LYS A 441 54.61 -3.96 24.73
CA LYS A 441 54.25 -3.25 25.96
C LYS A 441 53.90 -1.77 25.85
N GLU A 442 53.04 -1.33 26.77
CA GLU A 442 52.96 0.05 27.26
C GLU A 442 54.35 0.58 27.65
N THR A 443 54.68 1.76 27.12
CA THR A 443 55.59 2.70 27.81
C THR A 443 55.05 4.11 27.62
N THR A 444 54.57 4.68 28.72
CA THR A 444 54.25 6.10 28.86
C THR A 444 55.56 6.91 28.82
N ILE A 445 55.65 7.98 28.03
CA ILE A 445 56.43 9.21 28.32
C ILE A 445 55.83 10.39 27.51
N GLU A 446 55.39 11.40 28.27
CA GLU A 446 55.31 12.86 28.05
C GLU A 446 54.98 13.51 26.67
N GLY A 447 53.95 14.39 26.70
CA GLY A 447 54.16 15.81 26.34
C GLY A 447 53.58 16.33 25.01
N LYS A 448 52.36 16.90 25.06
CA LYS A 448 51.91 18.24 24.53
C LYS A 448 50.44 18.25 24.10
N PRO A 449 49.68 19.35 24.34
CA PRO A 449 48.28 19.43 23.96
C PRO A 449 48.13 19.89 22.51
N VAL A 450 47.34 19.17 21.70
CA VAL A 450 46.87 19.66 20.40
C VAL A 450 45.43 20.15 20.57
N HIS A 451 45.26 21.46 20.45
CA HIS A 451 43.96 22.14 20.38
C HIS A 451 43.09 21.57 19.24
N ARG A 452 41.93 20.99 19.57
CA ARG A 452 40.82 20.86 18.62
C ARG A 452 40.05 22.18 18.59
N ARG A 453 40.24 22.97 17.55
CA ARG A 453 39.28 24.04 17.17
C ARG A 453 38.05 23.38 16.55
N HIS A 454 36.89 23.67 17.11
CA HIS A 454 35.62 23.62 16.40
C HIS A 454 35.67 24.62 15.24
N SER A 455 35.51 24.16 14.00
CA SER A 455 35.11 25.02 12.87
C SER A 455 33.61 24.87 12.65
N ALA A 456 32.93 26.01 12.77
CA ALA A 456 31.53 26.22 12.47
C ALA A 456 31.22 25.96 10.99
N GLY A 457 29.96 25.62 10.72
CA GLY A 457 29.45 25.27 9.39
C GLY A 457 29.71 26.33 8.33
N ALA A 458 30.23 25.88 7.19
CA ALA A 458 30.26 26.65 5.97
C ALA A 458 28.91 26.48 5.26
N ALA A 459 28.14 27.56 5.19
CA ALA A 459 27.07 27.69 4.22
C ALA A 459 27.70 27.66 2.82
N VAL A 460 27.38 26.64 2.03
CA VAL A 460 27.78 26.57 0.62
C VAL A 460 26.96 27.61 -0.14
N SER A 461 27.60 28.73 -0.49
CA SER A 461 27.02 29.73 -1.39
C SER A 461 26.98 29.17 -2.81
N LEU A 462 25.77 28.89 -3.31
CA LEU A 462 25.51 28.46 -4.68
C LEU A 462 25.86 29.58 -5.66
N GLU A 463 26.86 29.39 -6.53
CA GLU A 463 27.13 30.29 -7.65
C GLU A 463 26.31 29.87 -8.88
N LYS A 464 25.86 30.85 -9.68
CA LYS A 464 25.16 30.65 -10.97
C LYS A 464 25.93 29.77 -11.98
N LYS A 465 27.22 29.49 -11.74
CA LYS A 465 28.09 28.70 -12.62
C LYS A 465 27.78 27.20 -12.60
N ASP A 466 27.10 26.70 -11.56
CA ASP A 466 26.77 25.27 -11.44
C ASP A 466 25.60 24.83 -12.34
N PHE A 467 24.98 25.77 -13.07
CA PHE A 467 23.80 25.51 -13.91
C PHE A 467 23.94 26.16 -15.30
N PRO A 468 24.59 25.49 -16.28
CA PRO A 468 24.84 26.03 -17.62
C PRO A 468 23.56 26.44 -18.37
N TRP A 469 22.45 25.74 -18.14
CA TRP A 469 21.15 25.98 -18.79
C TRP A 469 20.36 27.17 -18.23
N MET A 470 20.83 27.80 -17.14
CA MET A 470 20.27 29.06 -16.64
C MET A 470 20.90 30.30 -17.29
N GLN A 471 21.90 30.12 -18.17
CA GLN A 471 22.55 31.23 -18.88
C GLN A 471 21.84 31.66 -20.17
N GLU A 472 20.78 30.97 -20.58
CA GLU A 472 20.10 31.20 -21.88
C GLU A 472 18.89 32.16 -21.85
N LYS A 473 18.79 33.04 -20.85
CA LYS A 473 17.83 34.15 -20.92
C LYS A 473 18.49 35.45 -20.50
N ASN A 474 19.02 36.15 -21.50
CA ASN A 474 18.98 37.61 -21.58
C ASN A 474 18.36 37.99 -22.91
#